data_AF-A0A202BGF1-F1
#
_entry.id   AF-A0A202BGF1-F1
#
_cell.length_a   1.000
_cell.length_b   1.000
_cell.length_c   1.000
_cell.angle_alpha   90.00
_cell.angle_beta   90.00
_cell.angle_gamma   90.00
#
_symmetry.space_group_name_H-M   'P 1'
#
loop_
_entity.id
_entity.type
_entity.pdbx_description
1 polymer ?
#
loop_
_entity_poly.entity_id
_entity_poly.type
_entity_poly.pdbx_seq_one_letter_code
_entity_poly.pdbx_strand_id
1 'polypeptide(L)'
;MSLQFDFVQCSGCGLKETLAIRSSRYVTKLYKEFYLQCKNCGTRSKGRQWVGHSIWPSRMSKESDIREEFKPWVVRENHSDIKEEFLCRMENANARVEALEKQLIAAKQEIAHVQNTYDLLLDIGFGKESKAS
;
A
#
# COMPACT_ATOMS: atom_id res chain seq x y z
N MET A 1 4.55 22.89 19.71
CA MET A 1 5.05 21.54 19.33
C MET A 1 3.84 20.64 19.14
N SER A 2 3.42 20.39 17.90
CA SER A 2 2.33 19.44 17.62
C SER A 2 2.81 18.03 17.93
N LEU A 3 2.03 17.28 18.70
CA LEU A 3 2.37 15.89 19.01
C LEU A 3 2.04 15.03 17.80
N GLN A 4 2.87 14.02 17.59
CA GLN A 4 2.89 13.14 16.43
C GLN A 4 1.64 12.26 16.24
N PHE A 5 0.60 12.47 17.05
CA PHE A 5 -0.66 11.73 17.07
C PHE A 5 -1.89 12.64 17.17
N ASP A 6 -1.76 13.95 16.99
CA ASP A 6 -2.89 14.90 17.09
C ASP A 6 -4.00 14.59 16.06
N PHE A 7 -3.63 13.99 14.92
CA PHE A 7 -4.54 13.52 13.87
C PHE A 7 -5.23 12.18 14.19
N VAL A 8 -4.84 11.47 15.25
CA VAL A 8 -5.40 10.15 15.59
C VAL A 8 -6.62 10.30 16.49
N GLN A 9 -7.74 9.74 16.04
CA GLN A 9 -9.01 9.74 16.78
C GLN A 9 -8.97 8.71 17.91
N CYS A 10 -9.44 9.08 19.11
CA CYS A 10 -9.56 8.13 20.22
C CYS A 10 -10.58 7.04 19.88
N SER A 11 -10.20 5.77 20.02
CA SER A 11 -11.09 4.63 19.79
C SER A 11 -12.20 4.47 20.83
N GLY A 12 -12.09 5.11 21.99
CA GLY A 12 -13.10 5.08 23.05
C GLY A 12 -14.19 6.14 22.85
N CYS A 13 -13.82 7.42 22.83
CA CYS A 13 -14.78 8.53 22.75
C CYS A 13 -14.88 9.18 21.37
N GLY A 14 -14.13 8.72 20.37
CA GLY A 14 -14.19 9.26 19.00
C GLY A 14 -13.66 10.69 18.87
N LEU A 15 -13.04 11.28 19.88
CA LEU A 15 -12.53 12.66 19.81
C LEU A 15 -11.08 12.68 19.29
N LYS A 16 -10.80 13.59 18.35
CA LYS A 16 -9.45 13.89 17.85
C LYS A 16 -8.68 14.74 18.87
N GLU A 17 -7.36 14.80 18.75
CA GLU A 17 -6.49 15.66 19.58
C GLU A 17 -6.58 15.40 21.11
N THR A 18 -7.20 14.29 21.52
CA THR A 18 -7.38 13.95 22.94
C THR A 18 -6.33 12.97 23.47
N LEU A 19 -5.48 12.41 22.60
CA LEU A 19 -4.49 11.41 22.98
C LEU A 19 -3.21 12.06 23.54
N ALA A 20 -2.81 11.65 24.74
CA ALA A 20 -1.54 12.03 25.36
C ALA A 20 -0.57 10.85 25.36
N ILE A 21 0.71 11.11 25.09
CA ILE A 21 1.78 10.13 25.29
C ILE A 21 2.02 9.98 26.79
N ARG A 22 1.83 8.78 27.33
CA ARG A 22 2.16 8.44 28.73
C ARG A 22 3.60 8.01 28.89
N SER A 23 4.04 7.14 28.01
CA SER A 23 5.40 6.62 27.99
C SER A 23 5.74 6.14 26.59
N SER A 24 7.02 5.91 26.35
CA SER A 24 7.50 5.37 25.10
C SER A 24 8.63 4.39 25.38
N ARG A 25 8.76 3.37 24.54
CA ARG A 25 9.90 2.44 24.58
C ARG A 25 10.44 2.20 23.18
N TYR A 26 11.75 1.99 23.09
CA TYR A 26 12.34 1.41 21.90
C TYR A 26 12.01 -0.08 21.89
N VAL A 27 11.33 -0.53 20.84
CA VAL A 27 11.10 -1.96 20.57
C VAL A 27 12.29 -2.53 19.80
N THR A 28 12.86 -1.72 18.90
CA THR A 28 14.16 -1.94 18.26
C THR A 28 14.93 -0.62 18.27
N LYS A 29 16.17 -0.59 17.74
CA LYS A 29 16.94 0.67 17.61
C LYS A 29 16.21 1.75 16.79
N LEU A 30 15.32 1.35 15.87
CA LEU A 30 14.70 2.24 14.89
C LEU A 30 13.18 2.34 15.05
N TYR A 31 12.57 1.50 15.90
CA TYR A 31 11.15 1.53 16.21
C TYR A 31 10.87 1.95 17.64
N LYS A 32 10.10 3.03 17.77
CA LYS A 32 9.60 3.53 19.05
C LYS A 32 8.10 3.25 19.16
N GLU A 33 7.72 2.53 20.22
CA GLU A 33 6.33 2.29 20.58
C GLU A 33 5.93 3.30 21.66
N PHE A 34 4.81 3.98 21.44
CA PHE A 34 4.22 4.97 22.33
C PHE A 34 2.97 4.39 22.97
N TYR A 35 2.89 4.49 24.30
CA TYR A 35 1.69 4.18 25.05
C TYR A 35 0.88 5.46 25.18
N LEU A 36 -0.30 5.48 24.57
CA LEU A 36 -1.18 6.62 24.49
C LEU A 36 -2.34 6.46 25.47
N GLN A 37 -2.81 7.57 26.02
CA GLN A 37 -4.04 7.60 26.82
C GLN A 37 -4.88 8.82 26.44
N CYS A 38 -6.17 8.60 26.21
CA CYS A 38 -7.11 9.68 26.00
C CYS A 38 -7.30 10.49 27.30
N LYS A 39 -7.11 11.80 27.22
CA LYS A 39 -7.32 12.73 28.32
C LYS A 39 -8.80 12.83 28.74
N ASN A 40 -9.73 12.54 27.81
CA ASN A 40 -11.16 12.67 28.05
C ASN A 40 -11.77 11.40 28.68
N CYS A 41 -11.65 10.25 28.01
CA CYS A 41 -12.29 9.01 28.47
C CYS A 41 -11.31 8.00 29.11
N GLY A 42 -10.02 8.32 29.20
CA GLY A 42 -9.02 7.46 29.82
C GLY A 42 -8.63 6.21 29.01
N THR A 43 -9.23 5.98 27.84
CA THR A 43 -8.93 4.83 26.96
C THR A 43 -7.46 4.80 26.58
N ARG A 44 -6.86 3.61 26.68
CA ARG A 44 -5.44 3.38 26.37
C ARG A 44 -5.31 2.79 24.98
N SER A 45 -4.30 3.24 24.24
CA SER A 45 -3.93 2.70 22.94
C SER A 45 -2.42 2.69 22.77
N LYS A 46 -1.94 2.13 21.66
CA LYS A 46 -0.52 2.12 21.30
C LYS A 46 -0.33 2.71 19.91
N GLY A 47 0.68 3.54 19.75
CA GLY A 47 1.17 4.02 18.45
C GLY A 47 2.57 3.49 18.20
N ARG A 48 2.90 3.21 16.95
CA ARG A 48 4.28 2.86 16.56
C ARG A 48 4.79 3.89 15.58
N GLN A 49 6.04 4.26 15.75
CA GLN A 49 6.71 5.21 14.89
C GLN A 49 8.12 4.70 14.58
N TRP A 50 8.48 4.77 13.30
CA TRP A 50 9.87 4.71 12.89
C TRP A 50 10.57 6.02 13.30
N VAL A 51 11.70 5.90 14.00
CA VAL A 51 12.54 7.01 14.45
C VAL A 51 13.92 7.00 13.81
N GLY A 52 14.19 6.05 12.92
CA GLY A 52 15.40 6.00 12.11
C GLY A 52 15.37 6.94 10.91
N HIS A 53 16.49 7.01 10.19
CA HIS A 53 16.51 7.58 8.83
C HIS A 53 15.54 6.81 7.95
N SER A 54 14.95 7.46 6.95
CA SER A 54 14.21 6.73 5.94
C SER A 54 15.14 5.66 5.34
N ILE A 55 14.63 4.44 5.20
CA ILE A 55 15.35 3.31 4.58
C ILE A 55 14.89 3.08 3.13
N TRP A 56 13.88 3.83 2.68
CA TRP A 56 13.37 3.72 1.33
C TRP A 56 12.93 5.08 0.79
N PRO A 57 13.30 5.43 -0.45
CA PRO A 57 12.90 6.71 -1.00
C PRO A 57 11.39 6.76 -1.28
N SER A 58 10.83 7.97 -1.26
CA SER A 58 9.46 8.18 -1.75
C SER A 58 9.34 7.81 -3.23
N ARG A 59 8.17 7.34 -3.66
CA ARG A 59 7.89 6.96 -5.06
C ARG A 59 8.09 8.13 -6.04
N MET A 60 7.99 9.37 -5.55
CA MET A 60 8.13 10.59 -6.35
C MET A 60 9.56 11.14 -6.33
N SER A 61 10.47 10.54 -5.57
CA SER A 61 11.85 11.04 -5.42
C SER A 61 12.60 10.89 -6.73
N LYS A 62 13.34 11.93 -7.10
CA LYS A 62 14.32 11.87 -8.19
C LYS A 62 15.64 11.34 -7.67
N GLU A 63 16.53 10.94 -8.59
CA GLU A 63 17.87 10.47 -8.22
C GLU A 63 18.65 11.48 -7.36
N SER A 64 18.53 12.78 -7.65
CA SER A 64 19.13 13.85 -6.86
C SER A 64 18.72 13.78 -5.39
N ASP A 65 17.41 13.64 -5.15
CA ASP A 65 16.81 13.65 -3.82
C ASP A 65 17.25 12.41 -3.03
N ILE A 66 17.31 11.26 -3.72
CA ILE A 66 17.78 10.00 -3.14
C ILE A 66 19.26 10.12 -2.73
N ARG A 67 20.12 10.67 -3.59
CA ARG A 67 21.55 10.85 -3.26
C ARG A 67 21.78 11.90 -2.18
N GLU A 68 20.85 12.83 -2.03
CA GLU A 68 20.88 13.81 -0.94
C GLU A 68 20.53 13.17 0.40
N GLU A 69 19.44 12.42 0.47
CA GLU A 69 18.91 11.81 1.69
C GLU A 69 19.69 10.55 2.11
N PHE A 70 20.01 9.67 1.17
CA PHE A 70 20.61 8.36 1.42
C PHE A 70 22.13 8.39 1.27
N LYS A 71 22.81 9.06 2.21
CA LYS A 71 24.27 9.10 2.24
C LYS A 71 24.86 7.69 2.42
N PRO A 72 26.09 7.41 1.93
CA PRO A 72 26.67 6.07 1.97
C PRO A 72 26.72 5.44 3.38
N TRP A 73 26.91 6.23 4.43
CA TRP A 73 26.92 5.74 5.81
C TRP A 73 25.52 5.32 6.28
N VAL A 74 24.46 6.07 5.92
CA VAL A 74 23.06 5.71 6.19
C VAL A 74 22.71 4.39 5.51
N VAL A 75 23.09 4.23 4.24
CA VAL A 75 22.83 3.00 3.48
C VAL A 75 23.56 1.80 4.10
N ARG A 76 24.83 1.96 4.51
CA ARG A 76 25.58 0.88 5.16
C ARG A 76 25.00 0.47 6.51
N GLU A 77 24.59 1.43 7.32
CA GLU A 77 24.00 1.20 8.64
C GLU A 77 22.67 0.44 8.54
N ASN A 78 21.87 0.71 7.51
CA ASN A 78 20.53 0.15 7.34
C ASN A 78 20.44 -0.92 6.24
N HIS A 79 21.55 -1.49 5.77
CA HIS A 79 21.57 -2.35 4.56
C HIS A 79 20.65 -3.58 4.65
N SER A 80 20.53 -4.20 5.83
CA SER A 80 19.63 -5.34 6.05
C SER A 80 18.17 -4.92 5.93
N ASP A 81 17.78 -3.83 6.58
CA ASP A 81 16.41 -3.31 6.56
C ASP A 81 16.03 -2.85 5.14
N ILE A 82 16.96 -2.22 4.41
CA ILE A 82 16.79 -1.86 2.99
C ILE A 82 16.52 -3.11 2.13
N LYS A 83 17.24 -4.21 2.39
CA LYS A 83 17.06 -5.46 1.65
C LYS A 83 15.70 -6.10 1.95
N GLU A 84 15.28 -6.13 3.22
CA GLU A 84 13.96 -6.65 3.60
C GLU A 84 12.83 -5.84 2.98
N GLU A 85 12.91 -4.51 3.04
CA GLU A 85 11.95 -3.60 2.41
C GLU A 85 11.91 -3.78 0.88
N PHE A 86 13.07 -3.96 0.24
CA PHE A 86 13.15 -4.28 -1.19
C PHE A 86 12.38 -5.56 -1.54
N LEU A 87 12.63 -6.65 -0.81
CA LEU A 87 11.98 -7.93 -1.04
C LEU A 87 10.46 -7.82 -0.87
N CYS A 88 10.00 -7.21 0.22
CA CYS A 88 8.57 -7.00 0.46
C CYS A 88 7.91 -6.18 -0.66
N ARG A 89 8.58 -5.11 -1.13
CA ARG A 89 8.06 -4.30 -2.25
C ARG A 89 8.02 -5.06 -3.56
N MET A 90 9.03 -5.88 -3.85
CA MET A 90 9.07 -6.72 -5.04
C MET A 90 7.95 -7.76 -5.02
N GLU A 91 7.74 -8.43 -3.90
CA GLU A 91 6.64 -9.39 -3.72
C GLU A 91 5.28 -8.72 -3.94
N ASN A 92 5.05 -7.55 -3.34
CA ASN A 92 3.82 -6.79 -3.52
C ASN A 92 3.62 -6.33 -4.98
N ALA A 93 4.69 -5.91 -5.65
CA ALA A 93 4.65 -5.51 -7.06
C ALA A 93 4.31 -6.70 -7.97
N ASN A 94 4.94 -7.86 -7.74
CA ASN A 94 4.68 -9.08 -8.50
C ASN A 94 3.25 -9.57 -8.29
N ALA A 95 2.77 -9.63 -7.05
CA ALA A 95 1.39 -10.01 -6.75
C ALA A 95 0.37 -9.09 -7.46
N ARG A 96 0.68 -7.79 -7.57
CA ARG A 96 -0.15 -6.85 -8.32
C ARG A 96 -0.12 -7.11 -9.82
N VAL A 97 1.02 -7.46 -10.40
CA VAL A 97 1.14 -7.84 -11.82
C VAL A 97 0.28 -9.07 -12.09
N GLU A 98 0.41 -10.14 -11.29
CA GLU A 98 -0.40 -11.36 -11.45
C GLU A 98 -1.90 -11.08 -11.36
N ALA A 99 -2.32 -10.19 -10.45
CA ALA A 99 -3.71 -9.79 -10.34
C ALA A 99 -4.21 -9.06 -11.61
N LEU A 100 -3.39 -8.16 -12.16
CA LEU A 100 -3.71 -7.44 -13.39
C LEU A 100 -3.75 -8.38 -14.61
N GLU A 101 -2.87 -9.36 -14.69
CA GLU A 101 -2.87 -10.36 -15.76
C GLU A 101 -4.15 -11.21 -15.73
N LYS A 102 -4.60 -11.62 -14.54
CA LYS A 102 -5.88 -12.33 -14.39
C LYS A 102 -7.06 -11.46 -14.85
N GLN A 103 -7.06 -10.18 -14.50
CA GLN A 103 -8.08 -9.22 -14.97
C GLN A 103 -8.05 -9.06 -16.49
N LEU A 104 -6.87 -8.99 -17.10
CA LEU A 104 -6.71 -8.89 -18.55
C LEU A 104 -7.27 -10.13 -19.26
N ILE A 105 -7.01 -11.33 -18.74
CA ILE A 105 -7.54 -12.59 -19.29
C ILE A 105 -9.07 -12.59 -19.21
N ALA A 106 -9.64 -12.22 -18.05
CA ALA A 106 -11.09 -12.14 -17.88
C ALA A 106 -11.73 -11.14 -18.86
N ALA A 107 -11.15 -9.96 -19.02
CA ALA A 107 -11.62 -8.96 -19.98
C ALA A 107 -11.58 -9.46 -21.43
N LYS A 108 -10.53 -10.21 -21.83
CA LYS A 108 -10.46 -10.82 -23.16
C LYS A 108 -11.54 -11.87 -23.39
N GLN A 109 -11.86 -12.67 -22.37
CA GLN A 109 -12.95 -13.66 -22.44
C GLN A 109 -14.31 -12.98 -22.58
N GLU A 110 -14.52 -11.87 -21.87
CA GLU A 110 -15.75 -11.07 -21.98
C GLU A 110 -15.91 -10.49 -23.40
N ILE A 111 -14.84 -9.92 -23.98
CA ILE A 111 -14.86 -9.43 -25.37
C ILE A 111 -15.23 -10.56 -26.35
N ALA A 112 -14.60 -11.73 -26.21
CA ALA A 112 -14.89 -12.88 -27.06
C ALA A 112 -16.34 -13.36 -26.90
N HIS A 113 -16.87 -13.35 -25.67
CA HIS A 113 -18.26 -13.68 -25.41
C HIS A 113 -19.22 -12.71 -26.10
N VAL A 114 -19.02 -11.40 -25.92
CA VAL A 114 -19.82 -10.35 -26.57
C VAL A 114 -19.81 -10.51 -28.09
N GLN A 115 -18.65 -10.78 -28.68
CA GLN A 115 -18.51 -10.96 -30.11
C GLN A 115 -19.26 -12.21 -30.62
N ASN A 116 -19.11 -13.34 -29.93
CA ASN A 116 -19.86 -14.55 -30.27
C ASN A 116 -21.37 -14.36 -30.14
N THR A 117 -21.83 -13.63 -29.11
CA THR A 117 -23.26 -13.31 -28.94
C THR A 117 -23.75 -12.45 -30.10
N TYR A 118 -22.99 -11.43 -30.49
CA TYR A 118 -23.35 -10.60 -31.64
C TYR A 118 -23.43 -11.41 -32.94
N ASP A 119 -22.43 -12.25 -33.22
CA ASP A 119 -22.40 -13.10 -34.41
C ASP A 119 -23.59 -14.08 -34.43
N LEU A 120 -23.96 -14.65 -33.27
CA LEU A 120 -25.14 -15.51 -33.14
C LEU A 120 -26.43 -14.74 -33.42
N LEU A 121 -26.56 -13.50 -32.91
CA LEU A 121 -27.73 -12.67 -33.18
C LEU A 121 -27.86 -12.33 -34.67
N LEU A 122 -26.74 -12.06 -35.35
CA LEU A 122 -26.73 -11.87 -36.80
C LEU A 122 -27.14 -13.15 -37.54
N ASP A 123 -26.61 -14.31 -37.15
CA ASP A 123 -26.98 -15.60 -37.73
C ASP A 123 -28.48 -15.89 -37.58
N ILE A 124 -29.06 -15.58 -36.42
CA ILE A 124 -30.51 -15.70 -36.19
C ILE A 124 -31.30 -14.72 -37.06
N GLY A 125 -30.87 -13.46 -37.12
CA GLY A 125 -31.62 -12.39 -37.80
C GLY A 125 -31.57 -12.45 -39.32
N PHE A 126 -30.47 -12.94 -39.88
CA PHE A 126 -30.24 -12.92 -41.33
C PHE A 126 -30.05 -14.32 -41.94
N GLY A 127 -29.88 -15.35 -41.11
CA GLY A 127 -29.57 -16.71 -41.54
C GLY A 127 -28.16 -16.81 -42.14
N LYS A 128 -27.48 -17.94 -41.92
CA LYS A 128 -26.44 -18.37 -42.89
C LYS A 128 -27.11 -18.46 -44.26
N GLU A 129 -26.69 -17.63 -45.20
CA GLU A 129 -26.70 -18.04 -46.61
C GLU A 129 -25.94 -19.35 -46.66
N SER A 130 -26.69 -20.45 -46.59
CA SER A 130 -26.22 -21.77 -46.89
C SER A 130 -25.73 -21.68 -48.31
N LYS A 131 -24.42 -21.46 -48.49
CA LYS A 131 -23.76 -21.61 -49.78
C LYS A 131 -23.99 -23.06 -50.19
N ALA A 132 -25.07 -23.26 -50.94
CA ALA A 132 -25.25 -24.43 -51.77
C ALA A 132 -24.15 -24.38 -52.84
N SER A 133 -23.23 -25.32 -52.75
CA SER A 133 -22.39 -25.77 -53.86
C SER A 133 -22.22 -27.27 -53.71
#